data_AF-A0A9E2VQ76-F1
#
_entry.id   AF-A0A9E2VQ76-F1
#
_cell.length_a   1.000
_cell.length_b   1.000
_cell.length_c   1.000
_cell.angle_alpha   90.00
_cell.angle_beta   90.00
_cell.angle_gamma   90.00
#
_symmetry.space_group_name_H-M   'P 1'
#
loop_
_entity.id
_entity.type
_entity.pdbx_description
1 polymer ?
#
loop_
_entity_poly.entity_id
_entity_poly.type
_entity_poly.pdbx_seq_one_letter_code
_entity_poly.pdbx_strand_id
1 'polypeptide(L)'
;MRSSSATGNDTISSLKLDNQGGDGFVMDYLAFSEVPSPEIEISGFPVWQTPDSTIGLERAAIETFESATLNPRVMVGWEARAGFTAASNTLPALFNPVTDDPFGNAFDSGVWDGVRGVVSGRNNTTYNYQDGTNWGDIFFQFNPPLNTLGMSVQQMEGNSRMVINGRDVGTFSERTSLSPGAGRQGYIKIITPGVAGIESIRFNNFRFGTTGDGYVFDHMAMRGCGADFNNDGIVDFFDYLDFVAEFSSNGPTADYNADTVIDFFDYLDFVAAFSSDC
;
A
#
# COMPACT_ATOMS: atom_id res chain seq x y z
N MET A 1 -10.53 -16.24 -32.54
CA MET A 1 -10.41 -15.93 -31.10
C MET A 1 -9.07 -16.50 -30.64
N ARG A 2 -8.12 -15.65 -30.23
CA ARG A 2 -6.87 -16.10 -29.58
C ARG A 2 -7.01 -15.82 -28.09
N SER A 3 -6.87 -16.86 -27.29
CA SER A 3 -6.86 -16.75 -25.83
C SER A 3 -5.40 -16.75 -25.36
N SER A 4 -5.06 -15.81 -24.49
CA SER A 4 -3.88 -15.89 -23.64
C SER A 4 -4.37 -16.26 -22.25
N SER A 5 -3.86 -17.36 -21.71
CA SER A 5 -4.19 -17.84 -20.38
C SER A 5 -2.90 -17.95 -19.59
N ALA A 6 -2.85 -17.26 -18.45
CA ALA A 6 -1.89 -17.56 -17.41
C ALA A 6 -2.34 -18.85 -16.69
N THR A 7 -1.40 -19.67 -16.23
CA THR A 7 -1.69 -20.98 -15.60
C THR A 7 -1.06 -21.03 -14.22
N GLY A 8 -1.72 -21.68 -13.25
CA GLY A 8 -1.27 -21.68 -11.87
C GLY A 8 -1.58 -20.35 -11.19
N ASN A 9 -0.63 -19.81 -10.41
CA ASN A 9 -0.76 -18.54 -9.70
C ASN A 9 -0.40 -17.31 -10.56
N ASP A 10 -0.03 -17.50 -11.84
CA ASP A 10 0.32 -16.40 -12.73
C ASP A 10 -0.94 -15.55 -13.06
N THR A 11 -0.83 -14.22 -12.97
CA THR A 11 -1.88 -13.27 -13.38
C THR A 11 -1.47 -12.50 -14.63
N ILE A 12 -2.44 -12.15 -15.48
CA ILE A 12 -2.21 -11.24 -16.61
C ILE A 12 -2.42 -9.81 -16.11
N SER A 13 -1.33 -9.15 -15.69
CA SER A 13 -1.37 -7.78 -15.14
C SER A 13 -1.22 -6.68 -16.19
N SER A 14 -0.69 -7.00 -17.38
CA SER A 14 -0.61 -6.06 -18.50
C SER A 14 -0.60 -6.79 -19.84
N LEU A 15 -1.11 -6.11 -20.88
CA LEU A 15 -1.02 -6.56 -22.27
C LEU A 15 -0.31 -5.48 -23.09
N LYS A 16 0.91 -5.77 -23.54
CA LYS A 16 1.64 -4.93 -24.49
C LYS A 16 1.50 -5.50 -25.90
N LEU A 17 0.97 -4.69 -26.82
CA LEU A 17 0.90 -5.04 -28.23
C LEU A 17 1.98 -4.29 -29.00
N ASP A 18 2.94 -5.04 -29.54
CA ASP A 18 3.98 -4.49 -30.40
C ASP A 18 3.48 -4.43 -31.84
N ASN A 19 3.18 -3.22 -32.28
CA ASN A 19 2.67 -2.95 -33.62
C ASN A 19 3.83 -2.65 -34.58
N GLN A 20 4.43 -3.72 -35.09
CA GLN A 20 5.49 -3.65 -36.09
C GLN A 20 4.93 -3.04 -37.39
N GLY A 21 5.38 -1.83 -37.75
CA GLY A 21 5.00 -1.15 -39.00
C GLY A 21 4.21 0.15 -38.83
N GLY A 22 3.67 0.44 -37.64
CA GLY A 22 3.05 1.73 -37.32
C GLY A 22 1.59 1.92 -37.74
N ASP A 23 0.90 0.86 -38.18
CA ASP A 23 -0.52 0.92 -38.54
C ASP A 23 -1.46 0.99 -37.32
N GLY A 24 -2.67 1.54 -37.45
CA GLY A 24 -3.65 1.52 -36.36
C GLY A 24 -4.32 0.14 -36.20
N PHE A 25 -4.61 -0.28 -34.97
CA PHE A 25 -5.52 -1.40 -34.68
C PHE A 25 -6.73 -0.94 -33.87
N VAL A 26 -7.86 -1.62 -34.06
CA VAL A 26 -9.09 -1.44 -33.27
C VAL A 26 -9.38 -2.74 -32.52
N MET A 27 -9.68 -2.64 -31.23
CA MET A 27 -10.24 -3.73 -30.45
C MET A 27 -11.74 -3.53 -30.32
N ASP A 28 -12.52 -4.49 -30.81
CA ASP A 28 -13.98 -4.47 -30.74
C ASP A 28 -14.50 -5.20 -29.50
N TYR A 29 -13.81 -6.26 -29.06
CA TYR A 29 -14.21 -7.07 -27.91
C TYR A 29 -13.01 -7.56 -27.10
N LEU A 30 -12.94 -7.14 -25.84
CA LEU A 30 -12.01 -7.64 -24.82
C LEU A 30 -12.80 -8.35 -23.73
N ALA A 31 -12.49 -9.63 -23.50
CA ALA A 31 -13.01 -10.40 -22.39
C ALA A 31 -11.84 -10.89 -21.53
N PHE A 32 -12.00 -10.76 -20.21
CA PHE A 32 -11.07 -11.26 -19.21
C PHE A 32 -11.87 -12.00 -18.14
N SER A 33 -11.25 -13.02 -17.53
CA SER A 33 -11.79 -13.66 -16.34
C SER A 33 -10.97 -13.15 -15.17
N GLU A 34 -11.63 -12.55 -14.19
CA GLU A 34 -10.99 -12.27 -12.91
C GLU A 34 -10.76 -13.63 -12.21
N VAL A 35 -9.56 -13.86 -11.68
CA VAL A 35 -9.38 -14.76 -10.54
C VAL A 35 -10.38 -14.29 -9.46
N PRO A 36 -11.02 -15.17 -8.66
CA PRO A 36 -11.93 -14.72 -7.61
C PRO A 36 -11.27 -13.56 -6.86
N SER A 37 -11.89 -12.38 -6.96
CA SER A 37 -11.31 -11.17 -6.39
C SER A 37 -11.21 -11.40 -4.89
N PRO A 38 -10.04 -11.29 -4.25
CA PRO A 38 -10.03 -11.15 -2.80
C PRO A 38 -10.97 -10.02 -2.42
N GLU A 39 -11.79 -10.25 -1.40
CA GLU A 39 -12.61 -9.20 -0.84
C GLU A 39 -11.67 -8.09 -0.35
N ILE A 40 -11.99 -6.83 -0.66
CA ILE A 40 -11.19 -5.68 -0.21
C ILE A 40 -12.11 -4.79 0.60
N GLU A 41 -11.85 -4.74 1.89
CA GLU A 41 -12.48 -3.80 2.79
C GLU A 41 -11.63 -2.53 2.86
N ILE A 42 -12.25 -1.38 2.61
CA ILE A 42 -11.59 -0.08 2.71
C ILE A 42 -12.40 0.76 3.69
N SER A 43 -11.71 1.37 4.64
CA SER A 43 -12.29 2.22 5.66
C SER A 43 -11.43 3.46 5.86
N GLY A 44 -12.07 4.56 6.22
CA GLY A 44 -11.41 5.80 6.62
C GLY A 44 -11.82 6.21 8.01
N PHE A 45 -10.84 6.71 8.76
CA PHE A 45 -11.00 7.17 10.14
C PHE A 45 -10.71 8.67 10.18
N PRO A 46 -11.68 9.54 10.52
CA PRO A 46 -11.48 10.99 10.59
C PRO A 46 -10.79 11.38 11.91
N VAL A 47 -9.62 10.78 12.14
CA VAL A 47 -8.79 10.92 13.33
C VAL A 47 -7.39 11.29 12.90
N TRP A 48 -6.62 11.89 13.81
CA TRP A 48 -5.23 12.21 13.57
C TRP A 48 -4.42 11.93 14.83
N GLN A 49 -3.21 11.35 14.69
CA GLN A 49 -2.33 11.08 15.82
C GLN A 49 -2.99 10.23 16.93
N THR A 50 -3.90 9.35 16.54
CA THR A 50 -4.54 8.42 17.48
C THR A 50 -3.64 7.20 17.68
N PRO A 51 -3.64 6.55 18.85
CA PRO A 51 -2.91 5.30 19.04
C PRO A 51 -3.40 4.22 18.07
N ASP A 52 -2.48 3.41 17.54
CA ASP A 52 -2.76 2.33 16.57
C ASP A 52 -3.86 1.37 17.03
N SER A 53 -3.92 1.10 18.33
CA SER A 53 -4.96 0.27 18.94
C SER A 53 -6.38 0.84 18.81
N THR A 54 -6.51 2.15 18.67
CA THR A 54 -7.81 2.80 18.47
C THR A 54 -8.40 2.50 17.09
N ILE A 55 -7.53 2.15 16.12
CA ILE A 55 -7.91 1.88 14.73
C ILE A 55 -7.63 0.43 14.31
N GLY A 56 -7.30 -0.44 15.27
CA GLY A 56 -7.11 -1.87 15.08
C GLY A 56 -5.84 -2.22 14.29
N LEU A 57 -4.78 -1.45 14.50
CA LEU A 57 -3.47 -1.62 13.86
C LEU A 57 -2.42 -2.12 14.85
N GLU A 58 -2.84 -2.71 15.96
CA GLU A 58 -1.91 -3.35 16.87
C GLU A 58 -1.05 -4.36 16.10
N ARG A 59 0.26 -4.33 16.39
CA ARG A 59 1.26 -5.27 15.85
C ARG A 59 1.56 -5.13 14.36
N ALA A 60 1.04 -4.08 13.71
CA ALA A 60 1.51 -3.72 12.38
C ALA A 60 2.97 -3.23 12.46
N ALA A 61 3.78 -3.59 11.47
CA ALA A 61 5.05 -2.93 11.25
C ALA A 61 4.78 -1.51 10.75
N ILE A 62 5.42 -0.51 11.37
CA ILE A 62 5.22 0.89 11.01
C ILE A 62 6.39 1.39 10.16
N GLU A 63 6.06 2.02 9.04
CA GLU A 63 6.96 2.89 8.27
C GLU A 63 6.57 4.35 8.51
N THR A 64 7.49 5.11 9.13
CA THR A 64 7.29 6.52 9.51
C THR A 64 7.93 7.50 8.53
N PHE A 65 8.60 7.01 7.48
CA PHE A 65 9.30 7.79 6.46
C PHE A 65 10.41 8.72 7.00
N GLU A 66 10.89 8.45 8.22
CA GLU A 66 11.96 9.22 8.86
C GLU A 66 13.37 8.89 8.35
N SER A 67 13.48 7.80 7.59
CA SER A 67 14.71 7.28 7.03
C SER A 67 14.58 7.15 5.51
N ALA A 68 15.68 7.39 4.80
CA ALA A 68 15.71 7.20 3.36
C ALA A 68 15.58 5.71 3.00
N THR A 69 16.16 4.82 3.80
CA THR A 69 15.91 3.38 3.70
C THR A 69 14.59 3.06 4.36
N LEU A 70 13.65 2.51 3.58
CA LEU A 70 12.34 2.09 4.03
C LEU A 70 12.39 0.73 4.72
N ASN A 71 11.30 0.41 5.42
CA ASN A 71 10.98 -0.93 5.87
C ASN A 71 11.14 -1.91 4.67
N PRO A 72 11.82 -3.04 4.86
CA PRO A 72 12.10 -3.98 3.77
C PRO A 72 10.85 -4.49 3.03
N ARG A 73 9.68 -4.42 3.66
CA ARG A 73 8.40 -4.87 3.10
C ARG A 73 7.77 -3.87 2.13
N VAL A 74 8.26 -2.63 2.04
CA VAL A 74 7.65 -1.60 1.18
C VAL A 74 8.67 -0.98 0.22
N MET A 75 8.20 -0.79 -1.00
CA MET A 75 8.84 0.03 -2.01
C MET A 75 7.85 1.11 -2.48
N VAL A 76 8.35 2.30 -2.79
CA VAL A 76 7.53 3.42 -3.26
C VAL A 76 8.06 3.97 -4.58
N GLY A 77 7.14 4.33 -5.48
CA GLY A 77 7.44 4.94 -6.77
C GLY A 77 6.46 6.06 -7.12
N TRP A 78 6.81 6.81 -8.16
CA TRP A 78 6.03 7.95 -8.64
C TRP A 78 5.87 7.90 -10.14
N GLU A 79 4.72 8.34 -10.63
CA GLU A 79 4.44 8.42 -12.04
C GLU A 79 3.63 9.66 -12.38
N ALA A 80 4.31 10.66 -12.90
CA ALA A 80 3.73 11.94 -13.30
C ALA A 80 3.94 12.17 -14.80
N ARG A 81 3.28 13.20 -15.35
CA ARG A 81 3.46 13.57 -16.76
C ARG A 81 4.89 13.98 -17.08
N ALA A 82 5.59 14.55 -16.11
CA ALA A 82 6.99 14.96 -16.21
C ALA A 82 7.99 13.79 -16.10
N GLY A 83 7.56 12.58 -15.68
CA GLY A 83 8.44 11.42 -15.63
C GLY A 83 8.00 10.33 -14.66
N PHE A 84 8.77 9.25 -14.68
CA PHE A 84 8.57 8.04 -13.88
C PHE A 84 9.77 7.80 -12.96
N THR A 85 9.48 7.43 -11.73
CA THR A 85 10.44 6.97 -10.73
C THR A 85 10.02 5.57 -10.31
N ALA A 86 10.86 4.58 -10.64
CA ALA A 86 10.59 3.19 -10.32
C ALA A 86 10.46 2.97 -8.82
N ALA A 87 9.66 1.99 -8.42
CA ALA A 87 9.53 1.62 -7.01
C ALA A 87 10.89 1.16 -6.46
N SER A 88 11.23 1.66 -5.29
CA SER A 88 12.46 1.36 -4.57
C SER A 88 12.19 1.34 -3.08
N ASN A 89 12.96 0.56 -2.33
CA ASN A 89 12.99 0.59 -0.86
C ASN A 89 13.87 1.73 -0.32
N THR A 90 14.34 2.63 -1.19
CA THR A 90 15.12 3.81 -0.83
C THR A 90 14.45 5.05 -1.41
N LEU A 91 14.06 6.00 -0.55
CA LEU A 91 13.50 7.28 -0.94
C LEU A 91 14.55 8.12 -1.69
N PRO A 92 14.19 8.75 -2.83
CA PRO A 92 15.09 9.65 -3.55
C PRO A 92 15.46 10.91 -2.75
N ALA A 93 14.56 11.34 -1.88
CA ALA A 93 14.74 12.45 -0.94
C ALA A 93 13.91 12.20 0.32
N LEU A 94 14.36 12.74 1.45
CA LEU A 94 13.54 12.89 2.64
C LEU A 94 12.70 14.17 2.50
N PHE A 95 11.47 14.14 3.00
CA PHE A 95 10.56 15.28 2.93
C PHE A 95 10.04 15.65 4.32
N ASN A 96 10.51 16.78 4.84
CA ASN A 96 9.92 17.46 5.98
C ASN A 96 9.00 18.59 5.46
N PRO A 97 7.69 18.53 5.70
CA PRO A 97 6.76 19.48 5.10
C PRO A 97 6.97 20.93 5.53
N VAL A 98 7.59 21.18 6.68
CA VAL A 98 7.84 22.54 7.21
C VAL A 98 9.11 23.16 6.61
N THR A 99 10.13 22.35 6.31
CA THR A 99 11.42 22.87 5.83
C THR A 99 11.67 22.65 4.34
N ASP A 100 11.00 21.67 3.74
CA ASP A 100 11.27 21.18 2.39
C ASP A 100 10.11 21.51 1.41
N ASP A 101 9.16 22.35 1.82
CA ASP A 101 8.18 23.00 0.94
C ASP A 101 8.46 24.50 0.78
N PRO A 102 9.27 24.92 -0.20
CA PRO A 102 9.54 26.34 -0.43
C PRO A 102 8.38 27.08 -1.11
N PHE A 103 7.28 26.40 -1.44
CA PHE A 103 6.17 26.93 -2.21
C PHE A 103 4.96 27.33 -1.36
N GLY A 104 4.94 26.93 -0.09
CA GLY A 104 3.85 27.25 0.82
C GLY A 104 3.95 26.51 2.14
N ASN A 105 2.79 26.34 2.76
CA ASN A 105 2.62 25.67 4.05
C ASN A 105 1.47 24.64 4.00
N ALA A 106 1.12 24.19 2.80
CA ALA A 106 -0.04 23.33 2.59
C ALA A 106 0.14 21.99 3.30
N PHE A 107 1.38 21.54 3.50
CA PHE A 107 1.72 20.24 4.08
C PHE A 107 2.15 20.30 5.55
N ASP A 108 2.28 21.49 6.18
CA ASP A 108 2.85 21.67 7.53
C ASP A 108 2.22 20.76 8.61
N SER A 109 0.97 20.38 8.41
CA SER A 109 0.20 19.53 9.33
C SER A 109 0.14 18.06 8.92
N GLY A 110 0.83 17.68 7.85
CA GLY A 110 0.73 16.39 7.15
C GLY A 110 1.43 15.22 7.82
N VAL A 111 2.27 15.48 8.83
CA VAL A 111 2.90 14.42 9.61
C VAL A 111 1.94 13.89 10.67
N TRP A 112 1.82 12.57 10.71
CA TRP A 112 1.17 11.83 11.77
C TRP A 112 2.13 11.64 12.93
N ASP A 113 3.36 11.19 12.70
CA ASP A 113 4.40 11.17 13.73
C ASP A 113 5.70 11.78 13.22
N GLY A 114 6.71 11.85 14.09
CA GLY A 114 7.99 12.43 13.71
C GLY A 114 7.90 13.85 13.14
N VAL A 115 8.59 14.07 12.02
CA VAL A 115 8.73 15.33 11.30
C VAL A 115 8.73 15.17 9.77
N ARG A 116 8.59 13.95 9.24
CA ARG A 116 8.64 13.66 7.81
C ARG A 116 7.46 12.82 7.35
N GLY A 117 7.25 12.80 6.05
CA GLY A 117 6.28 11.94 5.39
C GLY A 117 6.69 11.68 3.94
N VAL A 118 5.78 11.08 3.16
CA VAL A 118 5.97 10.86 1.73
C VAL A 118 4.94 11.66 0.93
N VAL A 119 5.42 12.51 0.02
CA VAL A 119 4.60 13.43 -0.79
C VAL A 119 4.37 12.90 -2.20
N SER A 120 3.19 13.18 -2.77
CA SER A 120 2.80 12.76 -4.13
C SER A 120 3.63 13.41 -5.25
N GLY A 121 4.38 14.47 -4.94
CA GLY A 121 5.29 15.10 -5.88
C GLY A 121 6.45 14.16 -6.21
N ARG A 122 6.72 14.01 -7.51
CA ARG A 122 7.70 13.02 -8.02
C ARG A 122 9.04 13.12 -7.28
N ASN A 123 9.66 11.98 -6.99
CA ASN A 123 10.91 11.87 -6.22
C ASN A 123 10.82 12.31 -4.75
N ASN A 124 9.61 12.26 -4.17
CA ASN A 124 9.36 12.69 -2.81
C ASN A 124 9.78 14.15 -2.55
N THR A 125 9.39 15.06 -3.45
CA THR A 125 9.67 16.49 -3.32
C THR A 125 8.49 17.32 -3.78
N THR A 126 8.45 18.59 -3.36
CA THR A 126 7.41 19.53 -3.74
C THR A 126 7.79 20.29 -5.00
N TYR A 127 6.77 20.80 -5.68
CA TYR A 127 6.92 21.60 -6.88
C TYR A 127 5.98 22.80 -6.78
N ASN A 128 6.30 23.89 -7.50
CA ASN A 128 5.34 24.98 -7.65
C ASN A 128 4.04 24.40 -8.22
N TYR A 129 2.89 24.79 -7.66
CA TYR A 129 1.58 24.27 -8.11
C TYR A 129 1.30 24.57 -9.59
N GLN A 130 1.91 25.63 -10.15
CA GLN A 130 1.85 25.94 -11.58
C GLN A 130 2.61 24.90 -12.44
N ASP A 131 3.59 24.20 -11.87
CA ASP A 131 4.34 23.11 -12.51
C ASP A 131 3.62 21.76 -12.35
N GLY A 132 2.33 21.77 -12.68
CA GLY A 132 1.37 20.69 -12.47
C GLY A 132 1.74 19.31 -13.02
N THR A 133 2.72 19.24 -13.93
CA THR A 133 3.17 17.99 -14.54
C THR A 133 3.99 17.11 -13.61
N ASN A 134 4.46 17.64 -12.47
CA ASN A 134 5.24 16.89 -11.48
C ASN A 134 4.38 16.25 -10.38
N TRP A 135 3.12 16.66 -10.28
CA TRP A 135 2.11 16.05 -9.43
C TRP A 135 1.43 14.92 -10.21
N GLY A 136 1.49 13.72 -9.67
CA GLY A 136 1.03 12.52 -10.35
C GLY A 136 0.79 11.38 -9.38
N ASP A 137 0.74 10.17 -9.91
CA ASP A 137 0.45 8.99 -9.13
C ASP A 137 1.63 8.72 -8.19
N ILE A 138 1.32 8.37 -6.95
CA ILE A 138 2.23 7.66 -6.05
C ILE A 138 1.71 6.24 -5.90
N PHE A 139 2.63 5.28 -5.86
CA PHE A 139 2.29 3.87 -5.72
C PHE A 139 3.28 3.17 -4.81
N PHE A 140 2.76 2.20 -4.07
CA PHE A 140 3.49 1.35 -3.15
C PHE A 140 3.41 -0.09 -3.62
N GLN A 141 4.49 -0.83 -3.44
CA GLN A 141 4.59 -2.26 -3.68
C GLN A 141 5.04 -2.94 -2.39
N PHE A 142 4.48 -4.11 -2.14
CA PHE A 142 4.71 -4.85 -0.91
C PHE A 142 5.21 -6.26 -1.23
N ASN A 143 6.25 -6.67 -0.51
CA ASN A 143 6.78 -8.01 -0.60
C ASN A 143 7.30 -8.45 0.78
N PRO A 144 6.71 -9.49 1.41
CA PRO A 144 5.55 -10.26 0.93
C PRO A 144 4.26 -9.42 0.87
N PRO A 145 3.17 -9.92 0.26
CA PRO A 145 1.86 -9.26 0.25
C PRO A 145 1.32 -8.99 1.67
N LEU A 146 0.48 -7.95 1.82
CA LEU A 146 -0.07 -7.55 3.12
C LEU A 146 -1.55 -7.91 3.27
N ASN A 147 -2.00 -8.29 4.46
CA ASN A 147 -3.42 -8.47 4.75
C ASN A 147 -4.06 -7.21 5.33
N THR A 148 -3.25 -6.34 5.92
CA THR A 148 -3.69 -5.02 6.39
C THR A 148 -2.67 -3.98 6.00
N LEU A 149 -3.15 -2.92 5.36
CA LEU A 149 -2.39 -1.71 5.05
C LEU A 149 -3.13 -0.51 5.61
N GLY A 150 -2.40 0.38 6.27
CA GLY A 150 -2.92 1.64 6.78
C GLY A 150 -1.95 2.77 6.48
N MET A 151 -2.46 4.00 6.32
CA MET A 151 -1.64 5.22 6.29
C MET A 151 -2.49 6.47 6.54
N SER A 152 -1.89 7.49 7.12
CA SER A 152 -2.51 8.81 7.24
C SER A 152 -2.50 9.53 5.90
N VAL A 153 -3.47 10.43 5.66
CA VAL A 153 -3.60 11.20 4.42
C VAL A 153 -3.88 12.67 4.74
N GLN A 154 -3.10 13.57 4.13
CA GLN A 154 -3.27 15.00 4.27
C GLN A 154 -3.14 15.72 2.93
N GLN A 155 -3.89 16.80 2.79
CA GLN A 155 -3.94 17.69 1.62
C GLN A 155 -4.47 17.02 0.34
N MET A 156 -5.30 15.98 0.46
CA MET A 156 -5.93 15.37 -0.71
C MET A 156 -7.16 16.17 -1.14
N GLU A 157 -6.97 17.26 -1.87
CA GLU A 157 -8.06 18.07 -2.45
C GLU A 157 -8.62 17.41 -3.71
N GLY A 158 -7.73 16.81 -4.49
CA GLY A 158 -8.01 15.95 -5.61
C GLY A 158 -8.46 14.56 -5.17
N ASN A 159 -9.70 14.19 -5.52
CA ASN A 159 -10.29 12.89 -5.18
C ASN A 159 -9.66 11.74 -6.00
N SER A 160 -8.47 11.31 -5.59
CA SER A 160 -7.67 10.29 -6.28
C SER A 160 -8.42 8.97 -6.39
N ARG A 161 -8.23 8.23 -7.49
CA ARG A 161 -8.74 6.85 -7.59
C ARG A 161 -7.77 5.89 -6.93
N MET A 162 -8.28 4.91 -6.20
CA MET A 162 -7.47 3.88 -5.56
C MET A 162 -7.39 2.67 -6.50
N VAL A 163 -6.19 2.19 -6.76
CA VAL A 163 -5.94 1.00 -7.59
C VAL A 163 -5.15 0.01 -6.75
N ILE A 164 -5.74 -1.14 -6.41
CA ILE A 164 -5.14 -2.17 -5.56
C ILE A 164 -4.89 -3.41 -6.41
N ASN A 165 -3.67 -3.93 -6.40
CA ASN A 165 -3.26 -5.08 -7.24
C ASN A 165 -3.68 -4.91 -8.72
N GLY A 166 -3.58 -3.67 -9.23
CA GLY A 166 -3.96 -3.31 -10.60
C GLY A 166 -5.47 -3.09 -10.84
N ARG A 167 -6.33 -3.30 -9.84
CA ARG A 167 -7.78 -3.10 -9.93
C ARG A 167 -8.18 -1.72 -9.43
N ASP A 168 -8.85 -0.91 -10.25
CA ASP A 168 -9.52 0.32 -9.80
C ASP A 168 -10.68 -0.05 -8.87
N VAL A 169 -10.60 0.37 -7.61
CA VAL A 169 -11.60 0.08 -6.59
C VAL A 169 -12.52 1.26 -6.31
N GLY A 170 -12.41 2.38 -7.04
CA GLY A 170 -13.20 3.60 -6.86
C GLY A 170 -12.39 4.80 -6.36
N THR A 171 -13.05 5.93 -6.14
CA THR A 171 -12.37 7.13 -5.64
C THR A 171 -12.09 7.06 -4.13
N PHE A 172 -11.11 7.82 -3.67
CA PHE A 172 -10.76 7.94 -2.26
C PHE A 172 -11.99 8.21 -1.39
N SER A 173 -12.81 9.19 -1.74
CA SER A 173 -14.00 9.53 -0.95
C SER A 173 -15.06 8.43 -0.96
N GLU A 174 -15.26 7.76 -2.10
CA GLU A 174 -16.23 6.65 -2.24
C GLU A 174 -15.84 5.45 -1.38
N ARG A 175 -14.53 5.21 -1.22
CA ARG A 175 -14.01 4.01 -0.57
C ARG A 175 -13.66 4.20 0.90
N THR A 176 -13.30 5.40 1.30
CA THR A 176 -12.88 5.69 2.68
C THR A 176 -13.96 6.40 3.49
N SER A 177 -14.95 7.02 2.83
CA SER A 177 -15.87 7.99 3.45
C SER A 177 -15.20 9.23 4.05
N LEU A 178 -13.90 9.45 3.79
CA LEU A 178 -13.20 10.68 4.14
C LEU A 178 -13.45 11.74 3.06
N SER A 179 -13.62 12.99 3.49
CA SER A 179 -13.85 14.11 2.59
C SER A 179 -12.54 14.59 1.97
N PRO A 180 -12.41 14.62 0.63
CA PRO A 180 -11.32 15.34 -0.03
C PRO A 180 -11.38 16.83 0.34
N GLY A 181 -10.22 17.46 0.43
CA GLY A 181 -10.12 18.89 0.69
C GLY A 181 -8.81 19.29 1.37
N ALA A 182 -8.77 20.54 1.83
CA ALA A 182 -7.56 21.03 2.45
C ALA A 182 -7.37 20.53 3.88
N GLY A 183 -6.11 20.31 4.27
CA GLY A 183 -5.77 19.83 5.62
C GLY A 183 -5.87 18.32 5.76
N ARG A 184 -6.06 17.85 7.01
CA ARG A 184 -6.01 16.43 7.38
C ARG A 184 -7.29 15.71 7.00
N GLN A 185 -7.22 14.70 6.13
CA GLN A 185 -8.36 13.84 5.82
C GLN A 185 -8.60 12.84 6.93
N GLY A 186 -7.52 12.20 7.41
CA GLY A 186 -7.58 11.16 8.43
C GLY A 186 -6.65 10.00 8.13
N TYR A 187 -7.05 8.80 8.54
CA TYR A 187 -6.30 7.57 8.34
C TYR A 187 -7.10 6.59 7.49
N ILE A 188 -6.48 6.02 6.45
CA ILE A 188 -7.11 4.96 5.65
C ILE A 188 -6.65 3.60 6.15
N LYS A 189 -7.54 2.60 6.11
CA LYS A 189 -7.22 1.21 6.38
C LYS A 189 -7.84 0.32 5.31
N ILE A 190 -7.04 -0.61 4.81
CA ILE A 190 -7.37 -1.57 3.78
C ILE A 190 -7.11 -2.96 4.35
N ILE A 191 -8.09 -3.84 4.23
CA ILE A 191 -8.02 -5.22 4.69
C ILE A 191 -8.38 -6.13 3.52
N THR A 192 -7.59 -7.18 3.34
CA THR A 192 -7.89 -8.32 2.46
C THR A 192 -7.95 -9.57 3.33
N PRO A 193 -9.07 -10.30 3.38
CA PRO A 193 -9.15 -11.58 4.05
C PRO A 193 -8.43 -12.64 3.21
N GLY A 194 -7.87 -13.65 3.87
CA GLY A 194 -7.19 -14.74 3.19
C GLY A 194 -5.78 -14.41 2.69
N VAL A 195 -5.20 -15.32 1.90
CA VAL A 195 -3.82 -15.25 1.40
C VAL A 195 -3.59 -14.31 0.20
N ALA A 196 -4.66 -13.84 -0.44
CA ALA A 196 -4.57 -12.93 -1.57
C ALA A 196 -4.38 -11.48 -1.06
N GLY A 197 -3.19 -11.23 -0.54
CA GLY A 197 -2.80 -9.96 0.08
C GLY A 197 -2.70 -8.78 -0.89
N ILE A 198 -2.48 -7.61 -0.32
CA ILE A 198 -2.18 -6.34 -0.95
C ILE A 198 -0.71 -6.38 -1.39
N GLU A 199 -0.47 -6.63 -2.67
CA GLU A 199 0.84 -6.57 -3.31
C GLU A 199 1.18 -5.15 -3.76
N SER A 200 0.17 -4.36 -4.08
CA SER A 200 0.36 -2.97 -4.48
C SER A 200 -0.87 -2.11 -4.22
N ILE A 201 -0.62 -0.83 -3.95
CA ILE A 201 -1.63 0.21 -4.02
C ILE A 201 -1.09 1.39 -4.81
N ARG A 202 -1.95 1.99 -5.63
CA ARG A 202 -1.69 3.24 -6.33
C ARG A 202 -2.80 4.23 -6.04
N PHE A 203 -2.42 5.46 -5.75
CA PHE A 203 -3.33 6.59 -5.74
C PHE A 203 -3.21 7.30 -7.08
N ASN A 204 -4.14 7.00 -7.97
CA ASN A 204 -4.21 7.63 -9.28
C ASN A 204 -4.65 9.08 -9.14
N ASN A 205 -3.73 9.99 -9.45
CA ASN A 205 -3.81 11.40 -9.13
C ASN A 205 -3.91 12.21 -10.42
N PHE A 206 -4.95 11.91 -11.21
CA PHE A 206 -5.26 12.60 -12.45
C PHE A 206 -4.14 12.65 -13.49
N ARG A 207 -3.23 11.65 -13.47
CA ARG A 207 -2.09 11.54 -14.39
C ARG A 207 -2.47 11.81 -15.85
N PHE A 208 -3.65 11.35 -16.27
CA PHE A 208 -4.20 11.53 -17.61
C PHE A 208 -5.47 12.39 -17.56
N GLY A 209 -5.34 13.71 -17.69
CA GLY A 209 -6.50 14.58 -17.90
C GLY A 209 -6.28 16.01 -17.42
N THR A 210 -5.92 16.18 -16.14
CA THR A 210 -5.71 17.49 -15.51
C THR A 210 -4.34 17.54 -14.83
N THR A 211 -4.08 18.63 -14.11
CA THR A 211 -2.97 18.70 -13.16
C THR A 211 -3.29 17.75 -11.99
N GLY A 212 -2.31 16.92 -11.59
CA GLY A 212 -2.41 16.14 -10.37
C GLY A 212 -2.29 17.02 -9.14
N ASP A 213 -2.63 16.48 -7.98
CA ASP A 213 -2.66 17.21 -6.72
C ASP A 213 -1.49 16.88 -5.79
N GLY A 214 -1.20 17.78 -4.87
CA GLY A 214 -0.19 17.58 -3.84
C GLY A 214 -0.81 17.02 -2.56
N TYR A 215 -0.40 15.83 -2.13
CA TYR A 215 -0.84 15.26 -0.85
C TYR A 215 0.29 14.46 -0.20
N VAL A 216 0.17 14.24 1.10
CA VAL A 216 1.16 13.55 1.93
C VAL A 216 0.54 12.32 2.56
N PHE A 217 1.29 11.23 2.55
CA PHE A 217 1.07 10.08 3.41
C PHE A 217 2.12 10.03 4.52
N ASP A 218 1.72 9.50 5.66
CA ASP A 218 2.62 9.22 6.78
C ASP A 218 2.09 8.07 7.65
N HIS A 219 2.93 7.50 8.52
CA HIS A 219 2.62 6.45 9.47
C HIS A 219 1.94 5.24 8.81
N MET A 220 2.68 4.60 7.91
CA MET A 220 2.18 3.44 7.16
C MET A 220 2.24 2.19 8.03
N ALA A 221 1.08 1.65 8.39
CA ALA A 221 0.95 0.39 9.10
C ALA A 221 0.85 -0.77 8.11
N MET A 222 1.71 -1.76 8.26
CA MET A 222 1.78 -2.94 7.38
C MET A 222 1.69 -4.21 8.21
N ARG A 223 0.75 -5.09 7.88
CA ARG A 223 0.63 -6.41 8.50
C ARG A 223 0.41 -7.46 7.43
N GLY A 224 1.30 -8.45 7.38
CA GLY A 224 1.14 -9.64 6.54
C GLY A 224 0.17 -10.64 7.14
N CYS A 225 0.08 -11.81 6.52
CA CYS A 225 -0.58 -12.96 7.11
C CYS A 225 0.30 -13.54 8.23
N GLY A 226 -0.22 -13.63 9.45
CA GLY A 226 0.55 -14.27 10.55
C GLY A 226 0.76 -15.78 10.33
N ALA A 227 -0.13 -16.43 9.57
CA ALA A 227 -0.02 -17.84 9.24
C ALA A 227 1.03 -18.16 8.17
N ASP A 228 1.43 -17.18 7.34
CA ASP A 228 2.57 -17.25 6.43
C ASP A 228 3.84 -16.93 7.23
N PHE A 229 4.23 -17.88 8.07
CA PHE A 229 5.28 -17.72 9.07
C PHE A 229 6.65 -17.52 8.41
N ASN A 230 6.90 -18.23 7.31
CA ASN A 230 8.17 -18.15 6.60
C ASN A 230 8.20 -16.97 5.58
N ASN A 231 7.08 -16.29 5.38
CA ASN A 231 6.88 -15.12 4.50
C ASN A 231 7.18 -15.42 3.01
N ASP A 232 6.84 -16.62 2.55
CA ASP A 232 6.98 -17.02 1.14
C ASP A 232 5.74 -16.71 0.28
N GLY A 233 4.67 -16.22 0.91
CA GLY A 233 3.42 -15.84 0.27
C GLY A 233 2.41 -16.97 0.13
N ILE A 234 2.69 -18.17 0.67
CA ILE A 234 1.80 -19.32 0.64
C ILE A 234 1.69 -19.88 2.06
N VAL A 235 0.47 -19.89 2.62
CA VAL A 235 0.21 -20.59 3.89
C VAL A 235 0.15 -22.09 3.61
N ASP A 236 1.16 -22.84 4.04
CA ASP A 236 1.21 -24.29 3.89
C ASP A 236 1.87 -25.03 5.06
N PHE A 237 2.05 -26.35 4.92
CA PHE A 237 2.59 -27.16 6.01
C PHE A 237 4.01 -26.74 6.46
N PHE A 238 4.79 -26.08 5.61
CA PHE A 238 6.10 -25.57 5.95
C PHE A 238 6.03 -24.39 6.93
N ASP A 239 5.03 -23.49 6.83
CA ASP A 239 4.82 -22.46 7.85
C ASP A 239 4.54 -23.04 9.22
N TYR A 240 3.69 -24.08 9.25
CA TYR A 240 3.39 -24.78 10.49
C TYR A 240 4.65 -25.42 11.08
N LEU A 241 5.49 -26.04 10.26
CA LEU A 241 6.75 -26.62 10.72
C LEU A 241 7.71 -25.56 11.25
N ASP A 242 7.83 -24.42 10.56
CA ASP A 242 8.71 -23.32 10.95
C ASP A 242 8.23 -22.66 12.24
N PHE A 243 6.92 -22.45 12.40
CA PHE A 243 6.34 -21.98 13.66
C PHE A 243 6.58 -22.98 14.80
N VAL A 244 6.32 -24.28 14.59
CA VAL A 244 6.55 -25.31 15.60
C VAL A 244 8.02 -25.38 16.00
N ALA A 245 8.94 -25.23 15.05
CA ALA A 245 10.37 -25.18 15.31
C ALA A 245 10.71 -23.97 16.21
N GLU A 246 10.25 -22.78 15.85
CA GLU A 246 10.47 -21.56 16.64
C GLU A 246 9.86 -21.69 18.05
N PHE A 247 8.60 -22.13 18.15
CA PHE A 247 7.87 -22.35 19.40
C PHE A 247 8.60 -23.32 20.33
N SER A 248 9.06 -24.46 19.78
CA SER A 248 9.80 -25.46 20.55
C SER A 248 11.17 -24.99 21.03
N SER A 249 11.75 -24.00 20.34
CA SER A 249 13.03 -23.38 20.71
C SER A 249 12.88 -22.17 21.63
N ASN A 250 11.64 -21.79 21.97
CA ASN A 250 11.32 -20.54 22.67
C ASN A 250 11.89 -19.31 21.94
N GLY A 251 11.80 -19.32 20.61
CA GLY A 251 12.26 -18.25 19.75
C GLY A 251 11.29 -17.05 19.76
N PRO A 252 11.79 -15.82 19.70
CA PRO A 252 10.98 -14.61 19.93
C PRO A 252 9.88 -14.40 18.88
N THR A 253 9.95 -15.02 17.71
CA THR A 253 8.90 -14.90 16.69
C THR A 253 7.71 -15.83 16.95
N ALA A 254 7.83 -16.76 17.90
CA ALA A 254 6.74 -17.64 18.34
C ALA A 254 5.83 -17.01 19.40
N ASP A 255 6.12 -15.80 19.88
CA ASP A 255 5.18 -14.96 20.65
C ASP A 255 4.10 -14.40 19.70
N TYR A 256 3.23 -15.31 19.28
CA TYR A 256 2.21 -15.09 18.26
C TYR A 256 1.09 -14.18 18.74
N ASN A 257 0.86 -13.98 20.03
CA ASN A 257 -0.12 -13.01 20.53
C ASN A 257 0.53 -11.68 21.00
N ALA A 258 1.86 -11.64 21.08
CA ALA A 258 2.69 -10.51 21.53
C ALA A 258 2.44 -10.07 22.98
N ASP A 259 2.10 -11.02 23.87
CA ASP A 259 1.92 -10.75 25.29
C ASP A 259 3.23 -10.84 26.10
N THR A 260 4.36 -11.01 25.41
CA THR A 260 5.73 -11.16 25.93
C THR A 260 6.05 -12.50 26.59
N VAL A 261 5.11 -13.45 26.54
CA VAL A 261 5.25 -14.80 27.10
C VAL A 261 4.94 -15.84 26.03
N ILE A 262 5.97 -16.56 25.59
CA ILE A 262 5.76 -17.68 24.66
C ILE A 262 5.12 -18.84 25.41
N ASP A 263 3.84 -19.12 25.16
CA ASP A 263 3.10 -20.18 25.82
C ASP A 263 2.04 -20.85 24.92
N PHE A 264 1.22 -21.72 25.53
CA PHE A 264 0.23 -22.49 24.78
C PHE A 264 -0.81 -21.62 24.05
N PHE A 265 -1.06 -20.39 24.49
CA PHE A 265 -1.99 -19.48 23.82
C PHE A 265 -1.43 -18.99 22.47
N ASP A 266 -0.12 -18.77 22.34
CA ASP A 266 0.49 -18.44 21.04
C ASP A 266 0.29 -19.56 20.02
N TYR A 267 0.48 -20.80 20.47
CA TYR A 267 0.27 -21.97 19.63
C TYR A 267 -1.19 -22.07 19.15
N LEU A 268 -2.15 -21.83 20.04
CA LEU A 268 -3.56 -21.83 19.68
C LEU A 268 -3.91 -20.70 18.70
N ASP A 269 -3.37 -19.51 18.92
CA ASP A 269 -3.64 -18.36 18.06
C ASP A 269 -3.01 -18.54 16.68
N PHE A 270 -1.80 -19.10 16.59
CA PHE A 270 -1.19 -19.49 15.32
C PHE A 270 -2.01 -20.56 14.60
N VAL A 271 -2.40 -21.64 15.30
CA VAL A 271 -3.21 -22.71 14.68
C VAL A 271 -4.57 -22.18 14.19
N ALA A 272 -5.18 -21.25 14.93
CA ALA A 272 -6.41 -20.61 14.51
C ALA A 272 -6.20 -19.86 13.18
N ALA A 273 -5.18 -19.00 13.11
CA ALA A 273 -4.83 -18.24 11.91
C ALA A 273 -4.42 -19.15 10.73
N PHE A 274 -3.67 -20.21 11.00
CA PHE A 274 -3.26 -21.22 10.02
C PHE A 274 -4.47 -21.96 9.43
N SER A 275 -5.48 -22.24 10.26
CA SER A 275 -6.71 -22.91 9.81
C SER A 275 -7.71 -21.99 9.10
N SER A 276 -7.53 -20.67 9.22
CA SER A 276 -8.37 -19.65 8.56
C SER A 276 -7.74 -19.02 7.32
N ASP A 277 -6.54 -19.46 6.93
CA ASP A 277 -5.77 -18.91 5.81
C ASP A 277 -5.49 -17.39 5.96
N CYS A 278 -5.27 -16.90 7.20
CA CYS A 278 -5.40 -15.51 7.69
C CYS A 278 -6.85 -15.16 8.14
#